data_AF-A0A355DEZ8-F1
#
_entry.id   AF-A0A355DEZ8-F1
#
_cell.length_a   1.000
_cell.length_b   1.000
_cell.length_c   1.000
_cell.angle_alpha   90.00
_cell.angle_beta   90.00
_cell.angle_gamma   90.00
#
_symmetry.space_group_name_H-M   'P 1'
#
loop_
_entity.id
_entity.type
_entity.pdbx_description
1 polymer ?
#
loop_
_entity_poly.entity_id
_entity_poly.type
_entity_poly.pdbx_seq_one_letter_code
_entity_poly.pdbx_strand_id
1 'polypeptide(L)' 'VDAVVVPIAAVLTDGGEQKVRVVTRAGVIERRIVETGMLDGAYVEIVSGVSHGEYVILEIDRS' A
#
# COMPACT_ATOMS: atom_id res chain seq x y z
N VAL A 1 15.60 0.34 9.17
CA VAL A 1 14.85 0.04 7.93
C VAL A 1 13.93 1.21 7.68
N ASP A 2 13.91 1.72 6.45
CA ASP A 2 12.94 2.75 6.08
C ASP A 2 11.65 2.04 5.68
N ALA A 3 10.53 2.47 6.27
CA ALA A 3 9.21 1.94 5.98
C ALA A 3 8.27 3.12 5.67
N VAL A 4 7.31 2.88 4.79
CA VAL A 4 6.26 3.86 4.47
C VAL A 4 5.00 3.46 5.22
N VAL A 5 4.42 4.37 5.99
CA VAL A 5 3.15 4.12 6.68
C VAL A 5 1.99 4.52 5.78
N VAL A 6 1.05 3.61 5.60
CA VAL A 6 -0.16 3.81 4.78
C VAL A 6 -1.41 3.41 5.55
N PRO A 7 -2.60 3.93 5.20
CA PRO A 7 -3.85 3.42 5.76
C PRO A 7 -4.02 1.94 5.39
N ILE A 8 -4.52 1.12 6.33
CA ILE A 8 -4.76 -0.32 6.07
C ILE A 8 -5.74 -0.53 4.89
N ALA A 9 -6.67 0.40 4.68
CA ALA A 9 -7.60 0.39 3.55
C ALA A 9 -6.93 0.53 2.17
N ALA A 10 -5.63 0.87 2.11
CA ALA A 10 -4.85 0.87 0.86
C ALA A 10 -4.34 -0.53 0.49
N VAL A 11 -4.32 -1.47 1.44
CA VAL A 11 -3.78 -2.81 1.27
C VAL A 11 -4.90 -3.78 0.93
N LEU A 12 -4.80 -4.38 -0.25
CA LEU A 12 -5.70 -5.41 -0.75
C LEU A 12 -5.09 -6.77 -0.46
N THR A 13 -5.87 -7.67 0.12
CA THR A 13 -5.46 -9.06 0.34
C THR A 13 -6.20 -9.96 -0.64
N ASP A 14 -5.46 -10.65 -1.50
CA ASP A 14 -6.00 -11.58 -2.50
C ASP A 14 -5.14 -12.84 -2.54
N GLY A 15 -5.75 -14.01 -2.30
CA GLY A 15 -5.04 -15.29 -2.31
C GLY A 15 -3.91 -15.42 -1.28
N GLY A 16 -3.94 -14.63 -0.21
CA GLY A 16 -2.86 -14.55 0.80
C GLY A 16 -1.71 -13.62 0.43
N GLU A 17 -1.72 -13.02 -0.76
CA GLU A 17 -0.80 -11.96 -1.15
C GLU A 17 -1.36 -10.60 -0.76
N GLN A 18 -0.50 -9.72 -0.23
CA GLN A 18 -0.83 -8.33 0.05
C GLN A 18 -0.38 -7.46 -1.12
N LYS A 19 -1.28 -6.61 -1.60
CA LYS A 19 -1.08 -5.77 -2.78
C LYS A 19 -1.54 -4.36 -2.51
N VAL A 20 -0.86 -3.39 -3.13
CA VAL A 20 -1.30 -1.99 -3.15
C VAL A 20 -1.38 -1.50 -4.58
N ARG A 21 -2.18 -0.46 -4.78
CA ARG A 21 -2.16 0.34 -6.01
C ARG A 21 -1.40 1.62 -5.74
N VAL A 22 -0.38 1.89 -6.54
CA VAL A 22 0.41 3.13 -6.45
C VAL A 22 0.29 3.95 -7.71
N VAL A 23 0.29 5.27 -7.56
CA VAL A 23 0.60 6.21 -8.63
C VAL A 23 2.10 6.52 -8.52
N THR A 24 2.86 6.09 -9.52
CA THR A 24 4.30 6.37 -9.58
C THR A 24 4.54 7.85 -9.82
N ARG A 25 5.78 8.32 -9.64
CA ARG A 25 6.16 9.70 -9.95
C ARG A 25 5.96 10.08 -11.42
N ALA A 26 5.91 9.09 -12.31
CA ALA A 26 5.61 9.27 -13.73
C ALA A 26 4.10 9.37 -14.03
N GLY A 27 3.24 9.32 -12.99
CA GLY A 27 1.79 9.35 -13.14
C GLY A 27 1.16 8.03 -13.59
N VAL A 28 1.91 6.93 -13.54
CA VAL A 28 1.43 5.60 -13.96
C VAL A 28 0.84 4.86 -12.77
N ILE A 29 -0.27 4.16 -12.97
CA ILE A 29 -0.88 3.31 -11.94
C ILE A 29 -0.30 1.90 -12.04
N GLU A 30 0.22 1.38 -10.93
CA GLU A 30 0.73 0.01 -10.82
C GLU A 30 0.07 -0.74 -9.67
N ARG A 31 -0.14 -2.05 -9.84
CA ARG A 31 -0.43 -2.97 -8.74
C ARG A 31 0.87 -3.65 -8.35
N ARG A 32 1.26 -3.52 -7.08
CA ARG A 32 2.49 -4.12 -6.56
C ARG A 32 2.18 -5.02 -5.38
N ILE A 33 2.80 -6.19 -5.37
CA ILE A 33 2.88 -7.02 -4.17
C ILE A 33 3.77 -6.26 -3.17
N VAL A 34 3.35 -6.25 -1.91
CA VAL A 34 4.04 -5.57 -0.82
C VAL A 34 4.30 -6.52 0.33
N GLU A 35 5.33 -6.18 1.10
CA GLU A 35 5.55 -6.75 2.42
C GLU A 35 5.13 -5.73 3.47
N THR A 36 4.28 -6.16 4.40
CA THR A 36 3.77 -5.32 5.48
C THR A 36 4.51 -5.60 6.78
N GLY A 37 4.67 -4.56 7.59
CA GLY A 37 5.30 -4.59 8.90
C GLY A 37 4.28 -4.43 10.03
N MET A 38 4.57 -3.54 10.98
CA MET A 38 3.70 -3.30 12.12
C MET A 38 2.35 -2.70 11.69
N LEU A 39 1.28 -3.21 12.31
CA LEU A 39 -0.06 -2.64 12.26
C LEU A 39 -0.28 -1.82 13.54
N ASP A 40 -0.72 -0.57 13.39
CA ASP A 40 -1.15 0.27 14.51
C ASP A 40 -2.42 1.05 14.13
N GLY A 41 -3.53 0.71 14.80
CA GLY A 41 -4.85 1.29 14.54
C GLY A 41 -5.30 1.12 13.08
N ALA A 42 -5.47 2.25 12.38
CA ALA A 42 -5.90 2.29 10.98
C ALA A 42 -4.72 2.32 9.98
N TYR A 43 -3.49 2.14 10.47
CA TYR A 43 -2.27 2.28 9.69
C TYR A 43 -1.44 0.99 9.71
N VAL A 44 -0.68 0.79 8.64
CA VAL A 44 0.23 -0.34 8.47
C VAL A 44 1.52 0.13 7.81
N GLU A 45 2.64 -0.43 8.25
CA GLU A 45 3.93 -0.23 7.60
C GLU A 45 4.04 -1.04 6.31
N ILE A 46 4.54 -0.41 5.26
CA ILE A 46 5.06 -1.08 4.06
C ILE A 46 6.58 -1.09 4.17
N VAL A 47 7.16 -2.28 4.38
CA VAL A 47 8.62 -2.46 4.48
C VAL A 47 9.25 -2.77 3.12
N SER A 48 8.45 -3.16 2.12
CA SER A 48 8.88 -3.39 0.73
C SER A 48 7.75 -3.15 -0.28
N GLY A 49 8.09 -2.62 -1.46
CA GLY A 49 7.19 -2.46 -2.62
C GLY A 49 6.62 -1.06 -2.84
N VAL A 50 6.76 -0.14 -1.88
CA VAL A 50 6.35 1.27 -1.99
C VAL A 50 7.50 2.18 -1.58
N SER A 51 7.73 3.24 -2.36
CA SER A 51 8.78 4.23 -2.11
C SER A 51 8.20 5.56 -1.62
N HIS A 52 8.98 6.30 -0.85
CA HIS A 52 8.61 7.66 -0.44
C HIS A 52 8.30 8.57 -1.65
N GLY A 53 7.21 9.33 -1.54
CA GLY A 53 6.75 10.25 -2.57
C GLY A 53 5.92 9.59 -3.69
N GLU A 54 5.67 8.28 -3.62
CA GLU A 54 4.57 7.65 -4.37
C GLU A 54 3.25 7.84 -3.62
N TYR A 55 2.13 7.82 -4.35
CA TYR A 55 0.80 7.91 -3.75
C TYR A 55 0.14 6.54 -3.78
N VAL A 56 -0.39 6.09 -2.64
CA VAL A 56 -1.24 4.90 -2.58
C VAL A 56 -2.69 5.28 -2.83
N ILE A 57 -3.39 4.45 -3.59
CA ILE A 57 -4.82 4.62 -3.88
C ILE A 57 -5.62 3.93 -2.79
N LEU A 58 -6.50 4.68 -2.11
CA LEU A 58 -7.48 4.11 -1.20
C LEU A 58 -8.68 3.61 -2.00
N GLU A 59 -8.96 2.33 -1.92
CA GLU A 59 -10.18 1.75 -2.49
C GLU A 59 -11.25 1.78 -1.40
N ILE A 60 -12.11 2.81 -1.45
CA ILE A 60 -13.32 2.82 -0.64
C ILE A 60 -14.35 2.03 -1.43
N ASP A 61 -14.58 0.77 -1.06
CA ASP A 61 -15.70 0.02 -1.60
C ASP A 61 -16.99 0.74 -1.19
N ARG A 62 -17.61 1.45 -2.16
CA ARG A 62 -18.90 2.08 -1.97
C ARG A 62 -19.95 1.06 -2.40
N SER A 63 -20.29 0.16 -1.47
CA SER A 63 -21.55 -0.59 -1.54
C SER A 63 -22.71 0.26 -1.06
#